data_AF-F6UAF9-F1
#
_entry.id   AF-F6UAF9-F1
#
_cell.length_a   1.000
_cell.length_b   1.000
_cell.length_c   1.000
_cell.angle_alpha   90.00
_cell.angle_beta   90.00
_cell.angle_gamma   90.00
#
_symmetry.space_group_name_H-M   'P 1'
#
loop_
_entity.id
_entity.type
_entity.pdbx_description
1 polymer ?
#
loop_
_entity_poly.entity_id
_entity_poly.type
_entity_poly.pdbx_seq_one_letter_code
_entity_poly.pdbx_strand_id
1 'polypeptide(L)'
;NNVHVKMDKSLEYQPVECAVVINAAGAWSGKIAELAGVGKGLPGTLQGTKLPVEPRKRYVHLWHCPQGPGLETPLVADISGVYFRREGLGSNYLGGCSPTEEEEPDPTNLNVDHDFFQNKVWPHLVQRVPSFKTLEVTKGE
;
A
#
# COMPACT_ATOMS: atom_id res chain seq x y z
N ASN A 1 -2.77 16.76 30.81
CA ASN A 1 -2.84 16.02 29.53
C ASN A 1 -1.94 16.70 28.53
N ASN A 2 -0.63 16.45 28.62
CA ASN A 2 0.35 17.15 27.80
C ASN A 2 0.98 16.13 26.87
N VAL A 3 0.95 16.39 25.56
CA VAL A 3 1.61 15.56 24.55
C VAL A 3 2.92 16.25 24.20
N HIS A 4 4.02 15.52 24.25
CA HIS A 4 5.31 16.02 23.77
C HIS A 4 5.50 15.60 22.32
N VAL A 5 5.49 16.58 21.42
CA VAL A 5 5.81 16.36 20.00
C VAL A 5 7.30 16.56 19.80
N LYS A 6 7.99 15.57 19.23
CA LYS A 6 9.44 15.59 19.04
C LYS A 6 9.80 14.88 17.74
N MET A 7 10.71 15.49 16.98
CA MET A 7 11.32 14.83 15.83
C MET A 7 12.27 13.73 16.29
N ASP A 8 12.41 12.69 15.48
CA ASP A 8 13.31 11.59 15.79
C ASP A 8 14.73 12.11 16.04
N LYS A 9 15.36 11.67 17.14
CA LYS A 9 16.69 12.10 17.59
C LYS A 9 16.88 13.60 17.90
N SER A 10 15.84 14.44 17.86
CA SER A 10 15.94 15.84 18.28
C SER A 10 16.16 15.96 19.80
N LEU A 11 16.79 17.02 20.30
CA LEU A 11 16.77 17.34 21.73
C LEU A 11 15.58 18.25 22.10
N GLU A 12 14.97 18.87 21.11
CA GLU A 12 13.83 19.76 21.25
C GLU A 12 12.51 18.99 21.24
N TYR A 13 11.57 19.42 22.08
CA TYR A 13 10.19 18.97 22.04
C TYR A 13 9.26 20.16 22.21
N GLN A 14 8.11 20.11 21.53
CA GLN A 14 7.05 21.09 21.70
C GLN A 14 5.93 20.45 22.54
N PRO A 15 5.62 20.96 23.74
CA PRO A 15 4.43 20.55 24.45
C PRO A 15 3.20 21.09 23.74
N VAL A 16 2.21 20.21 23.51
CA VAL A 16 0.90 20.57 22.98
C VAL A 16 -0.15 20.22 24.03
N GLU A 17 -0.93 21.22 24.43
CA GLU A 17 -2.10 21.02 25.29
C GLU A 17 -3.34 20.87 24.42
N CYS A 18 -4.07 19.78 24.64
CA CYS A 18 -5.30 19.49 23.92
C CYS A 18 -6.22 18.60 24.76
N ALA A 19 -7.53 18.73 24.55
CA ALA A 19 -8.51 17.86 25.20
C ALA A 19 -8.55 16.46 24.56
N VAL A 20 -8.34 16.38 23.24
CA VAL A 20 -8.46 15.15 22.45
C VAL A 20 -7.29 15.07 21.47
N VAL A 21 -6.74 13.87 21.30
CA VAL A 21 -5.73 13.53 20.29
C VAL A 21 -6.36 12.54 19.32
N ILE A 22 -6.22 12.80 18.01
CA ILE A 22 -6.70 11.90 16.96
C ILE A 22 -5.47 11.25 16.30
N ASN A 23 -5.39 9.91 16.35
CA ASN A 23 -4.35 9.17 15.65
C ASN A 23 -4.76 8.97 14.19
N ALA A 24 -4.20 9.80 13.30
CA ALA A 24 -4.39 9.72 11.85
C ALA A 24 -3.07 9.38 11.12
N ALA A 25 -2.18 8.62 11.76
CA ALA A 25 -0.82 8.40 11.29
C ALA A 25 -0.69 7.25 10.25
N GLY A 26 -1.78 6.82 9.61
CA GLY A 26 -1.76 5.78 8.58
C GLY A 26 -1.02 4.50 9.02
N ALA A 27 -0.06 4.05 8.22
CA ALA A 27 0.78 2.88 8.50
C ALA A 27 1.60 2.98 9.81
N TRP A 28 1.81 4.19 10.33
CA TRP A 28 2.50 4.43 11.60
C TRP A 28 1.57 4.48 12.81
N SER A 29 0.27 4.28 12.62
CA SER A 29 -0.71 4.37 13.72
C SER A 29 -0.40 3.41 14.86
N GLY A 30 0.07 2.19 14.55
CA GLY A 30 0.51 1.21 15.56
C GLY A 30 1.62 1.75 16.46
N LYS A 31 2.64 2.36 15.87
CA LYS A 31 3.76 3.00 16.59
C LYS A 31 3.29 4.17 17.45
N ILE A 32 2.41 5.03 16.91
CA ILE A 32 1.85 6.15 17.68
C ILE A 32 1.01 5.66 18.87
N ALA A 33 0.21 4.60 18.68
CA ALA A 33 -0.58 4.00 19.75
C ALA A 33 0.32 3.43 20.86
N GLU A 34 1.42 2.77 20.51
CA GLU A 34 2.40 2.28 21.49
C GLU A 34 3.07 3.42 22.29
N LEU A 35 3.41 4.54 21.63
CA LEU A 35 3.92 5.74 22.31
C LEU A 35 2.91 6.29 23.31
N ALA A 36 1.62 6.23 22.99
CA ALA A 36 0.51 6.59 23.87
C ALA A 36 0.19 5.54 24.95
N GLY A 37 0.94 4.43 25.01
CA GLY A 37 0.78 3.37 26.01
C GLY A 37 -0.27 2.30 25.69
N VAL A 38 -0.87 2.34 24.50
CA VAL A 38 -1.81 1.31 24.04
C VAL A 38 -1.07 -0.01 23.83
N GLY A 39 -1.64 -1.11 24.32
CA GLY A 39 -1.06 -2.45 24.17
C GLY A 39 0.10 -2.77 25.12
N LYS A 40 0.34 -1.97 26.17
CA LYS A 40 1.37 -2.23 27.19
C LYS A 40 0.90 -3.08 28.38
N GLY A 41 -0.37 -3.49 28.41
CA GLY A 41 -0.91 -4.38 29.44
C GLY A 41 -0.48 -5.84 29.27
N LEU A 42 -1.06 -6.73 30.09
CA LEU A 42 -0.77 -8.17 30.05
C LEU A 42 -1.13 -8.79 28.68
N PRO A 43 -0.24 -9.60 28.07
CA PRO A 43 -0.56 -10.30 26.83
C PRO A 43 -1.86 -11.11 26.94
N GLY A 44 -2.69 -11.10 25.88
CA GLY A 44 -3.98 -11.77 25.87
C GLY A 44 -5.12 -11.02 26.57
N THR A 45 -4.85 -9.82 27.13
CA THR A 45 -5.89 -8.93 27.66
C THR A 45 -6.20 -7.78 26.69
N LEU A 46 -7.34 -7.12 26.88
CA LEU A 46 -7.67 -5.91 26.13
C LEU A 46 -6.60 -4.82 26.31
N GLN A 47 -6.06 -4.66 27.52
CA GLN A 47 -5.03 -3.66 27.82
C GLN A 47 -3.67 -3.99 27.17
N GLY A 48 -3.36 -5.28 26.98
CA GLY A 48 -2.17 -5.75 26.28
C GLY A 48 -2.34 -5.89 24.76
N THR A 49 -3.54 -5.67 24.23
CA THR A 49 -3.79 -5.76 22.79
C THR A 49 -3.23 -4.54 22.09
N LYS A 50 -2.23 -4.75 21.22
CA LYS A 50 -1.66 -3.70 20.38
C LYS A 50 -2.64 -3.29 19.28
N LEU A 51 -2.55 -2.05 18.81
CA LEU A 51 -3.27 -1.62 17.61
C LEU A 51 -2.71 -2.41 16.41
N PRO A 52 -3.51 -3.24 15.71
CA PRO A 52 -3.04 -4.15 14.67
C PRO A 52 -2.86 -3.43 13.33
N VAL A 53 -1.97 -2.43 13.30
CA VAL A 53 -1.64 -1.63 12.12
C VAL A 53 -0.14 -1.63 11.91
N GLU A 54 0.29 -2.09 10.74
CA GLU A 54 1.69 -2.16 10.33
C GLU A 54 1.87 -1.68 8.88
N PRO A 55 3.06 -1.17 8.51
CA PRO A 55 3.34 -0.76 7.15
C PRO A 55 3.46 -1.97 6.23
N ARG A 56 2.93 -1.78 5.02
CA ARG A 56 2.69 -2.85 4.05
C ARG A 56 2.95 -2.27 2.66
N LYS A 57 3.98 -2.77 1.96
CA LYS A 57 4.42 -2.25 0.65
C LYS A 57 3.69 -2.96 -0.49
N ARG A 58 3.21 -2.18 -1.46
CA ARG A 58 2.44 -2.68 -2.62
C ARG A 58 2.97 -2.02 -3.89
N TYR A 59 3.05 -2.81 -4.95
CA TYR A 59 3.51 -2.34 -6.26
C TYR A 59 2.30 -1.96 -7.11
N VAL A 60 2.37 -0.79 -7.73
CA VAL A 60 1.41 -0.35 -8.74
C VAL A 60 2.19 -0.16 -10.03
N HIS A 61 1.76 -0.87 -11.07
CA HIS A 61 2.42 -0.88 -12.36
C HIS A 61 1.55 -0.12 -13.36
N LEU A 62 2.20 0.65 -14.23
CA LEU A 62 1.57 1.32 -15.37
C LEU A 62 2.00 0.61 -16.65
N TRP A 63 1.06 0.37 -17.56
CA TRP A 63 1.36 -0.16 -18.89
C TRP A 63 0.50 0.51 -19.95
N HIS A 64 1.05 0.57 -21.16
CA HIS A 64 0.38 1.11 -22.32
C HIS A 64 -0.16 -0.01 -23.20
N CYS A 65 -1.42 0.08 -23.63
CA CYS A 65 -2.03 -0.89 -24.54
C CYS A 65 -3.11 -0.23 -25.42
N PRO A 66 -2.76 0.25 -26.63
CA PRO A 66 -3.70 0.88 -27.55
C PRO A 66 -4.87 -0.02 -27.96
N GLN A 67 -4.63 -1.34 -28.03
CA GLN A 67 -5.63 -2.35 -28.37
C GLN A 67 -6.40 -2.86 -27.13
N GLY A 68 -6.16 -2.26 -25.97
CA GLY A 68 -6.81 -2.62 -24.72
C GLY A 68 -8.27 -2.14 -24.64
N PRO A 69 -8.95 -2.45 -23.53
CA PRO A 69 -10.32 -2.02 -23.25
C PRO A 69 -10.56 -0.49 -23.39
N GLY A 70 -11.76 -0.10 -23.86
CA GLY A 70 -12.11 1.29 -24.18
C GLY A 70 -12.25 2.24 -22.98
N LEU A 71 -12.78 3.45 -23.22
CA LEU A 71 -12.94 4.48 -22.17
C LEU A 71 -13.84 4.03 -21.01
N GLU A 72 -14.85 3.21 -21.29
CA GLU A 72 -15.81 2.69 -20.30
C GLU A 72 -15.26 1.51 -19.47
N THR A 73 -13.94 1.31 -19.46
CA THR A 73 -13.33 0.24 -18.70
C THR A 73 -13.46 0.53 -17.20
N PRO A 74 -14.19 -0.30 -16.43
CA PRO A 74 -14.31 -0.10 -15.00
C PRO A 74 -12.98 -0.43 -14.30
N LEU A 75 -12.89 -0.11 -13.02
CA LEU A 75 -11.94 -0.82 -12.17
C LEU A 75 -12.34 -2.29 -12.14
N VAL A 76 -11.45 -3.15 -12.61
CA VAL A 76 -11.63 -4.60 -12.60
C VAL A 76 -10.83 -5.15 -11.44
N ALA A 77 -11.48 -5.92 -10.56
CA ALA A 77 -10.83 -6.77 -9.58
C ALA A 77 -11.12 -8.23 -9.95
N ASP A 78 -10.08 -9.00 -10.24
CA ASP A 78 -10.17 -10.40 -10.60
C ASP A 78 -10.05 -11.31 -9.37
N ILE A 79 -10.58 -12.52 -9.45
CA ILE A 79 -10.52 -13.52 -8.37
C ILE A 79 -9.08 -13.97 -8.05
N SER A 80 -8.14 -13.77 -8.96
CA SER A 80 -6.70 -13.96 -8.72
C SER A 80 -6.10 -12.90 -7.78
N GLY A 81 -6.84 -11.84 -7.43
CA GLY A 81 -6.35 -10.72 -6.65
C GLY A 81 -5.67 -9.62 -7.48
N VAL A 82 -5.49 -9.84 -8.80
CA VAL A 82 -5.06 -8.80 -9.72
C VAL A 82 -6.20 -7.81 -9.95
N TYR A 83 -5.87 -6.53 -9.90
CA TYR A 83 -6.77 -5.46 -10.31
C TYR A 83 -6.14 -4.60 -11.40
N PHE A 84 -6.98 -3.97 -12.21
CA PHE A 84 -6.54 -2.89 -13.08
C PHE A 84 -7.66 -1.89 -13.31
N ARG A 85 -7.29 -0.68 -13.71
CA ARG A 85 -8.20 0.33 -14.22
C ARG A 85 -7.53 1.11 -15.34
N ARG A 86 -8.32 1.75 -16.19
CA ARG A 86 -7.80 2.72 -17.16
C ARG A 86 -7.23 3.94 -16.43
N GLU A 87 -6.18 4.51 -17.01
CA GLU A 87 -5.53 5.74 -16.53
C GLU A 87 -5.52 6.77 -17.67
N GLY A 88 -6.25 7.87 -17.47
CA GLY A 88 -6.36 8.95 -18.45
C GLY A 88 -7.00 8.52 -19.79
N LEU A 89 -6.70 9.28 -20.86
CA LEU A 89 -7.23 9.05 -22.22
C LEU A 89 -6.27 8.25 -23.13
N GLY A 90 -4.97 8.26 -22.84
CA GLY A 90 -3.90 7.72 -23.70
C GLY A 90 -3.71 6.21 -23.68
N SER A 91 -4.77 5.41 -23.55
CA SER A 91 -4.72 3.94 -23.55
C SER A 91 -3.71 3.35 -22.55
N ASN A 92 -3.56 4.02 -21.41
CA ASN A 92 -2.77 3.54 -20.28
C ASN A 92 -3.68 2.85 -19.28
N TYR A 93 -3.10 1.91 -18.55
CA TYR A 93 -3.74 1.19 -17.48
C TYR A 93 -2.79 1.11 -16.30
N LEU A 94 -3.35 1.09 -15.11
CA LEU A 94 -2.59 0.80 -13.91
C LEU A 94 -3.25 -0.30 -13.10
N GLY A 95 -2.43 -1.00 -12.34
CA GLY A 95 -2.89 -2.11 -11.54
C GLY A 95 -1.76 -2.85 -10.87
N GLY A 96 -2.12 -3.98 -10.26
CA GLY A 96 -1.19 -4.83 -9.53
C GLY A 96 -1.95 -5.90 -8.77
N CYS A 97 -1.26 -6.55 -7.86
CA CYS A 97 -1.85 -7.42 -6.85
C CYS A 97 -1.11 -7.24 -5.53
N SER A 98 -1.74 -7.66 -4.43
CA SER A 98 -1.05 -7.78 -3.15
C SER A 98 -0.14 -9.01 -3.16
N PRO A 99 1.10 -8.92 -2.65
CA PRO A 99 1.90 -10.10 -2.32
C PRO A 99 1.14 -11.02 -1.36
N THR A 100 1.47 -12.31 -1.34
CA THR A 100 1.00 -13.22 -0.29
C THR A 100 1.68 -12.89 1.03
N GLU A 101 1.17 -13.41 2.14
CA GLU A 101 1.74 -13.17 3.47
C GLU A 101 3.22 -13.61 3.56
N GLU A 102 3.58 -14.71 2.88
CA GLU A 102 4.95 -15.24 2.82
C GLU A 102 5.87 -14.43 1.88
N GLU A 103 5.29 -13.67 0.95
CA GLU A 103 5.99 -12.87 -0.06
C GLU A 103 5.98 -11.38 0.28
N GLU A 104 5.53 -11.00 1.49
CA GLU A 104 5.45 -9.61 1.93
C GLU A 104 6.83 -8.93 1.90
N PRO A 105 7.03 -7.89 1.08
CA PRO A 105 8.32 -7.24 0.95
C PRO A 105 8.60 -6.33 2.14
N ASP A 106 9.89 -6.08 2.40
CA ASP A 106 10.33 -5.12 3.42
C ASP A 106 9.70 -3.74 3.16
N PRO A 107 8.87 -3.22 4.09
CA PRO A 107 8.20 -1.93 3.92
C PRO A 107 9.13 -0.73 4.06
N THR A 108 10.38 -0.91 4.53
CA THR A 108 11.38 0.16 4.66
C THR A 108 12.12 0.46 3.36
N ASN A 109 12.11 -0.48 2.41
CA ASN A 109 12.69 -0.30 1.09
C ASN A 109 11.60 0.00 0.06
N LEU A 110 11.60 1.21 -0.51
CA LEU A 110 10.58 1.64 -1.48
C LEU A 110 10.91 1.30 -2.95
N ASN A 111 12.03 0.63 -3.22
CA ASN A 111 12.39 0.24 -4.59
C ASN A 111 11.34 -0.70 -5.19
N VAL A 112 10.97 -0.49 -6.45
CA VAL A 112 9.98 -1.33 -7.12
C VAL A 112 10.60 -2.65 -7.55
N ASP A 113 9.92 -3.75 -7.25
CA ASP A 113 10.23 -5.06 -7.84
C ASP A 113 9.57 -5.14 -9.21
N HIS A 114 10.36 -5.00 -10.27
CA HIS A 114 9.85 -5.06 -11.64
C HIS A 114 9.49 -6.48 -12.09
N ASP A 115 10.11 -7.50 -11.50
CA ASP A 115 9.86 -8.90 -11.82
C ASP A 115 8.52 -9.36 -11.24
N PHE A 116 8.07 -8.73 -10.14
CA PHE A 116 6.75 -8.96 -9.57
C PHE A 116 5.62 -8.79 -10.61
N PHE A 117 5.71 -7.77 -11.47
CA PHE A 117 4.72 -7.58 -12.52
C PHE A 117 4.67 -8.76 -13.50
N GLN A 118 5.83 -9.17 -14.02
CA GLN A 118 5.94 -10.23 -15.02
C GLN A 118 5.50 -11.59 -14.45
N ASN A 119 5.82 -11.85 -13.18
CA ASN A 119 5.61 -13.14 -12.55
C ASN A 119 4.23 -13.28 -11.90
N LYS A 120 3.67 -12.20 -11.33
CA LYS A 120 2.48 -12.25 -10.47
C LYS A 120 1.28 -11.47 -11.00
N VAL A 121 1.48 -10.49 -11.89
CA VAL A 121 0.39 -9.62 -12.37
C VAL A 121 0.04 -9.96 -13.82
N TRP A 122 1.02 -9.93 -14.72
CA TRP A 122 0.84 -10.06 -16.16
C TRP A 122 0.14 -11.36 -16.61
N PRO A 123 0.46 -12.55 -16.07
CA PRO A 123 -0.18 -13.80 -16.50
C PRO A 123 -1.71 -13.77 -16.32
N HIS A 124 -2.19 -13.22 -15.21
CA HIS A 124 -3.61 -13.08 -14.92
C HIS A 124 -4.27 -11.98 -15.76
N LEU A 125 -3.56 -10.87 -16.01
CA LEU A 125 -4.04 -9.81 -16.90
C LEU A 125 -4.31 -10.32 -18.32
N VAL A 126 -3.38 -11.09 -18.90
CA VAL A 126 -3.55 -11.63 -20.27
C VAL A 126 -4.65 -12.68 -20.32
N GLN A 127 -4.80 -13.50 -19.28
CA GLN A 127 -5.89 -14.46 -19.19
C GLN A 127 -7.25 -13.77 -19.16
N ARG A 128 -7.38 -12.67 -18.41
CA ARG A 128 -8.62 -11.90 -18.28
C ARG A 128 -8.91 -11.03 -19.51
N VAL A 129 -7.88 -10.40 -20.06
CA VAL A 129 -7.96 -9.44 -21.16
C VAL A 129 -6.88 -9.80 -22.19
N PRO A 130 -7.20 -10.65 -23.18
CA PRO A 130 -6.21 -11.15 -24.14
C PRO A 130 -5.48 -10.08 -24.94
N SER A 131 -6.04 -8.88 -25.11
CA SER A 131 -5.36 -7.76 -25.78
C SER A 131 -4.17 -7.21 -24.98
N PHE A 132 -4.04 -7.53 -23.69
CA PHE A 132 -2.85 -7.26 -22.90
C PHE A 132 -1.68 -8.21 -23.20
N LYS A 133 -1.72 -9.04 -24.25
CA LYS A 133 -0.57 -9.90 -24.59
C LYS A 133 0.65 -9.13 -25.09
N THR A 134 0.45 -7.97 -25.70
CA THR A 134 1.50 -7.13 -26.30
C THR A 134 1.79 -5.89 -25.46
N LEU A 135 1.97 -6.05 -24.14
CA LEU A 135 2.27 -4.90 -23.27
C LEU A 135 3.68 -4.39 -23.52
N GLU A 136 3.79 -3.09 -23.69
CA GLU A 136 5.02 -2.37 -23.37
C GLU A 136 4.87 -1.86 -21.93
N VAL A 137 5.67 -2.42 -21.03
CA VAL A 137 5.75 -1.92 -19.64
C VAL A 137 6.59 -0.65 -19.68
N THR A 138 5.94 0.49 -19.46
CA THR A 138 6.65 1.76 -19.29
C THR A 138 7.33 1.72 -17.92
N LYS A 139 8.66 1.81 -17.89
CA LYS A 139 9.39 2.00 -16.63
C LYS A 139 8.97 3.37 -16.08
N GLY A 140 8.32 3.39 -14.92
CA GLY A 140 8.12 4.64 -14.18
C GLY A 140 9.48 5.18 -13.75
N GLU A 141 9.71 6.47 -14.04
CA GLU A 141 10.86 7.24 -13.54
C GLU A 141 10.77 7.47 -12.03
#